data_AF-A0A951U551-F1
#
_entry.id   AF-A0A951U551-F1
#
_cell.length_a   1.000
_cell.length_b   1.000
_cell.length_c   1.000
_cell.angle_alpha   90.00
_cell.angle_beta   90.00
_cell.angle_gamma   90.00
#
_symmetry.space_group_name_H-M   'P 1'
#
loop_
_entity.id
_entity.type
_entity.pdbx_description
1 polymer ?
#
loop_
_entity_poly.entity_id
_entity_poly.type
_entity_poly.pdbx_seq_one_letter_code
_entity_poly.pdbx_strand_id
1 'polypeptide(L)'
;MRTKHVSGQSLEQITGRTGTGQINIAQINIDQITVPEVAELAQRLDQDAYTSPFEGLSDWHLLRAIAFQRPEMVEPYIYLLDLEAYDEA
;
A
#
# COMPACT_ATOMS: atom_id res chain seq x y z
N MET A 1 29.61 -6.58 -43.88
CA MET A 1 30.22 -6.93 -42.57
C MET A 1 29.33 -6.38 -41.46
N ARG A 2 29.15 -7.18 -40.41
CA ARG A 2 28.12 -7.05 -39.36
C ARG A 2 28.71 -6.42 -38.10
N THR A 3 28.08 -5.39 -37.54
CA THR A 3 28.14 -5.02 -36.12
C THR A 3 26.88 -4.21 -35.75
N LYS A 4 25.88 -4.85 -35.11
CA LYS A 4 25.43 -4.69 -33.70
C LYS A 4 24.66 -3.38 -33.45
N HIS A 5 23.33 -3.43 -33.36
CA HIS A 5 22.54 -3.48 -32.11
C HIS A 5 22.81 -2.29 -31.17
N VAL A 6 21.85 -1.35 -31.07
CA VAL A 6 21.05 -1.20 -29.84
C VAL A 6 19.75 -0.44 -30.18
N SER A 7 18.65 -1.18 -30.10
CA SER A 7 17.29 -0.67 -29.97
C SER A 7 17.01 -0.60 -28.47
N GLY A 8 16.32 0.44 -28.02
CA GLY A 8 15.77 0.50 -26.67
C GLY A 8 16.61 1.31 -25.67
N GLN A 9 16.62 2.64 -25.82
CA GLN A 9 16.69 3.53 -24.67
C GLN A 9 15.36 4.26 -24.55
N SER A 10 14.41 3.61 -23.88
CA SER A 10 13.18 4.22 -23.39
C SER A 10 12.76 3.47 -22.14
N LEU A 11 13.45 3.70 -21.02
CA LEU A 11 13.06 3.24 -19.68
C LEU A 11 13.70 4.13 -18.58
N GLU A 12 13.62 5.45 -18.73
CA GLU A 12 13.94 6.38 -17.64
C GLU A 12 12.72 7.25 -17.35
N GLN A 13 11.65 6.63 -16.86
CA GLN A 13 10.55 7.32 -16.18
C GLN A 13 10.12 6.47 -14.97
N ILE A 14 11.07 6.18 -14.09
CA ILE A 14 10.78 5.76 -12.71
C ILE A 14 11.20 6.88 -11.77
N THR A 15 10.59 8.06 -11.94
CA THR A 15 10.69 9.09 -10.92
C THR A 15 9.93 8.60 -9.69
N GLY A 16 10.68 8.36 -8.61
CA GLY A 16 10.14 8.01 -7.31
C GLY A 16 9.04 8.99 -6.91
N ARG A 17 7.88 8.44 -6.55
CA ARG A 17 6.91 9.17 -5.76
C ARG A 17 7.50 9.22 -4.35
N THR A 18 8.15 10.32 -4.04
CA THR A 18 8.55 10.63 -2.68
C THR A 18 7.29 10.63 -1.81
N GLY A 19 7.21 9.64 -0.93
CA GLY A 19 6.17 9.50 0.07
C GLY A 19 6.22 10.65 1.08
N THR A 20 5.22 11.51 1.01
CA THR A 20 4.57 12.19 2.14
C THR A 20 3.15 12.54 1.69
N GLY A 21 2.38 11.53 1.34
CA GLY A 21 0.95 11.70 1.09
C GLY A 21 0.22 11.53 2.41
N GLN A 22 -0.08 12.63 3.11
CA GLN A 22 -1.01 12.61 4.24
C GLN A 22 -2.40 12.26 3.68
N ILE A 23 -2.76 10.97 3.73
CA ILE A 23 -4.02 10.50 3.17
C ILE A 23 -5.15 10.96 4.09
N ASN A 24 -5.99 11.88 3.61
CA ASN A 24 -7.14 12.37 4.34
C ASN A 24 -8.30 11.36 4.22
N ILE A 25 -8.57 10.60 5.28
CA ILE A 25 -9.57 9.53 5.36
C ILE A 25 -11.01 9.94 5.01
N ALA A 26 -11.35 11.24 5.10
CA ALA A 26 -12.72 11.72 4.90
C ALA A 26 -13.22 11.66 3.44
N GLN A 27 -12.33 11.45 2.46
CA GLN A 27 -12.68 11.45 1.02
C GLN A 27 -11.88 10.43 0.20
N ILE A 28 -11.39 9.35 0.81
CA ILE A 28 -10.60 8.37 0.06
C ILE A 28 -11.54 7.54 -0.81
N ASN A 29 -11.41 7.72 -2.12
CA ASN A 29 -12.00 6.82 -3.10
C ASN A 29 -11.19 5.51 -3.09
N ILE A 30 -11.63 4.54 -2.30
CA ILE A 30 -11.03 3.19 -2.22
C ILE A 30 -10.90 2.57 -3.62
N ASP A 31 -11.82 2.91 -4.53
CA ASP A 31 -11.77 2.47 -5.93
C ASP A 31 -10.53 2.91 -6.71
N GLN A 32 -9.91 4.02 -6.33
CA GLN A 32 -8.71 4.57 -6.97
C GLN A 32 -7.41 4.05 -6.35
N ILE A 33 -7.48 3.34 -5.22
CA ILE A 33 -6.30 2.79 -4.56
C ILE A 33 -5.74 1.63 -5.39
N THR A 34 -4.43 1.68 -5.62
CA THR A 34 -3.68 0.67 -6.35
C THR A 34 -2.93 -0.28 -5.42
N VAL A 35 -2.59 -1.47 -5.92
CA VAL A 35 -1.82 -2.48 -5.16
C VAL A 35 -0.53 -1.94 -4.52
N PRO A 36 0.32 -1.15 -5.21
CA PRO A 36 1.51 -0.58 -4.58
C PRO A 36 1.17 0.39 -3.43
N GLU A 37 0.10 1.17 -3.53
CA GLU A 37 -0.32 2.07 -2.45
C GLU A 37 -0.78 1.28 -1.21
N VAL A 38 -1.48 0.15 -1.40
CA VAL A 38 -1.82 -0.77 -0.30
C VAL A 38 -0.57 -1.34 0.34
N ALA A 39 0.44 -1.71 -0.47
CA ALA A 39 1.71 -2.23 0.04
C ALA A 39 2.49 -1.18 0.85
N GLU A 40 2.55 0.08 0.39
CA GLU A 40 3.17 1.18 1.13
C GLU A 40 2.43 1.44 2.44
N LEU A 41 1.11 1.39 2.44
CA LEU A 41 0.29 1.56 3.63
C LEU A 41 0.50 0.43 4.64
N ALA A 42 0.48 -0.82 4.19
CA ALA A 42 0.76 -1.99 5.03
C ALA A 42 2.18 -1.92 5.62
N GLN A 43 3.17 -1.50 4.82
CA GLN A 43 4.53 -1.32 5.30
C GLN A 43 4.63 -0.25 6.40
N ARG A 44 3.90 0.86 6.29
CA ARG A 44 3.86 1.89 7.33
C ARG A 44 3.29 1.35 8.65
N LEU A 45 2.23 0.55 8.55
CA LEU A 45 1.61 -0.12 9.71
C LEU A 45 2.56 -1.10 10.37
N ASP A 46 3.26 -1.92 9.57
CA ASP A 46 4.22 -2.91 10.03
C ASP A 46 5.45 -2.28 10.71
N GLN A 47 5.93 -1.14 10.18
CA GLN A 47 7.05 -0.41 10.77
C GLN A 47 6.67 0.37 12.02
N ASP A 48 5.37 0.57 12.29
CA ASP A 48 4.84 1.43 13.36
C ASP A 48 5.51 2.82 13.42
N ALA A 49 5.99 3.31 12.27
CA ALA A 49 6.84 4.50 12.17
C ALA A 49 6.00 5.79 12.10
N TYR A 50 4.99 5.89 12.97
CA TYR A 50 4.08 7.03 13.01
C TYR A 50 4.55 8.10 13.98
N THR A 51 4.34 9.37 13.62
CA THR A 51 4.64 10.49 14.52
C THR A 51 3.59 10.59 15.62
N SER A 52 2.37 10.12 15.35
CA SER A 52 1.26 10.12 16.28
C SER A 52 0.43 8.83 16.19
N PRO A 53 -0.07 8.29 17.32
CA PRO A 53 -0.90 7.07 17.33
C PRO A 53 -2.20 7.22 16.51
N PHE A 54 -2.70 8.44 16.32
CA PHE A 54 -3.87 8.68 15.47
C PHE A 54 -3.60 8.45 13.99
N GLU A 55 -2.36 8.65 13.54
CA GLU A 55 -1.95 8.40 12.14
C GLU A 55 -1.93 6.90 11.87
N GLY A 56 -1.35 6.10 12.78
CA GLY A 56 -1.37 4.64 12.71
C GLY A 56 -2.79 4.10 12.72
N LEU A 57 -3.65 4.62 13.61
CA LEU A 57 -5.06 4.23 13.65
C LEU A 57 -5.80 4.58 12.34
N SER A 58 -5.49 5.73 11.73
CA SER A 58 -6.10 6.16 10.47
C SER A 58 -5.72 5.25 9.30
N ASP A 59 -4.44 4.89 9.19
CA ASP A 59 -3.97 3.92 8.20
C ASP A 59 -4.58 2.54 8.43
N TRP A 60 -4.68 2.10 9.69
CA TRP A 60 -5.31 0.82 10.04
C TRP A 60 -6.78 0.80 9.61
N HIS A 61 -7.52 1.89 9.87
CA HIS A 61 -8.90 2.05 9.40
C HIS A 61 -9.00 2.02 7.88
N LEU A 62 -8.03 2.61 7.17
CA LEU A 62 -7.98 2.60 5.72
C LEU A 62 -7.70 1.19 5.16
N LEU A 63 -6.70 0.48 5.69
CA LEU A 63 -6.43 -0.91 5.31
C LEU A 63 -7.67 -1.79 5.50
N ARG A 64 -8.38 -1.58 6.62
CA ARG A 64 -9.63 -2.29 6.93
C ARG A 64 -10.75 -1.94 5.96
N ALA A 65 -10.90 -0.67 5.57
CA ALA A 65 -11.90 -0.26 4.58
C ALA A 65 -11.63 -0.89 3.20
N ILE A 66 -10.35 -0.98 2.80
CA ILE A 66 -9.93 -1.67 1.58
C ILE A 66 -10.25 -3.16 1.69
N ALA A 67 -9.98 -3.79 2.84
CA ALA A 67 -10.30 -5.20 3.08
C ALA A 67 -11.78 -5.54 2.86
N PHE A 68 -12.68 -4.64 3.23
CA PHE A 68 -14.12 -4.83 3.01
C PHE A 68 -14.56 -4.71 1.55
N GLN A 69 -13.88 -3.89 0.74
CA GLN A 69 -14.29 -3.63 -0.65
C GLN A 69 -13.50 -4.45 -1.68
N ARG A 70 -12.21 -4.67 -1.43
CA ARG A 70 -11.24 -5.35 -2.31
C ARG A 70 -10.32 -6.25 -1.49
N PRO A 71 -10.85 -7.35 -0.93
CA PRO A 71 -10.09 -8.26 -0.06
C PRO A 71 -8.84 -8.83 -0.74
N GLU A 72 -8.86 -9.03 -2.06
CA GLU A 72 -7.73 -9.56 -2.83
C GLU A 72 -6.47 -8.69 -2.75
N MET A 73 -6.62 -7.39 -2.49
CA MET A 73 -5.48 -6.46 -2.41
C MET A 73 -4.81 -6.48 -1.03
N VAL A 74 -5.55 -6.86 0.00
CA VAL A 74 -5.10 -6.86 1.40
C VAL A 74 -4.83 -8.25 1.94
N GLU A 75 -5.15 -9.30 1.21
CA GLU A 75 -4.88 -10.70 1.57
C GLU A 75 -3.48 -10.92 2.15
N PRO A 76 -2.38 -10.44 1.55
CA PRO A 76 -1.04 -10.61 2.12
C PRO A 76 -0.78 -9.79 3.39
N TYR A 77 -1.63 -8.81 3.72
CA TYR A 77 -1.47 -7.85 4.82
C TYR A 77 -2.56 -7.98 5.90
N ILE A 78 -3.42 -8.99 5.80
CA ILE A 78 -4.56 -9.18 6.70
C ILE A 78 -4.12 -9.36 8.18
N TYR A 79 -2.91 -9.88 8.39
CA TYR A 79 -2.29 -10.07 9.69
C TYR A 79 -2.09 -8.74 10.46
N LEU A 80 -1.98 -7.61 9.76
CA LEU A 80 -1.85 -6.27 10.37
C LEU A 80 -3.17 -5.73 10.92
N LEU A 81 -4.30 -6.30 10.49
CA LEU A 81 -5.62 -5.84 10.92
C LEU A 81 -6.07 -6.43 12.25
N ASP A 82 -5.23 -7.24 12.91
CA ASP A 82 -5.61 -8.06 14.07
C ASP A 82 -6.88 -8.88 13.78
N LEU A 83 -7.11 -9.17 12.49
CA LEU A 83 -8.10 -10.12 12.01
C LEU A 83 -7.50 -11.51 12.17
N GLU A 84 -7.11 -11.87 13.39
CA GLU A 84 -6.99 -13.28 13.72
C GLU A 84 -8.38 -13.86 13.52
N ALA A 85 -8.54 -14.78 12.57
CA ALA A 85 -9.61 -15.76 12.68
C ALA A 85 -9.32 -16.44 14.02
N TYR A 86 -10.08 -16.08 15.04
CA TYR A 86 -9.92 -16.58 16.40
C TYR A 86 -9.88 -18.12 16.33
N ASP A 87 -8.68 -18.69 16.34
CA ASP A 87 -8.47 -20.13 16.30
C ASP A 87 -8.56 -20.58 17.77
N GLU A 88 -9.81 -20.80 18.20
CA GLU A 88 -10.12 -21.38 19.50
C GLU A 88 -9.50 -22.79 19.55
N ALA A 89 -8.34 -22.92 20.18
CA ALA A 89 -7.74 -24.21 20.57
C ALA A 89 -8.32 -24.74 21.88
#